data_AF-A0A946QWA7-F1
#
_entry.id   AF-A0A946QWA7-F1
#
_cell.length_a   1.000
_cell.length_b   1.000
_cell.length_c   1.000
_cell.angle_alpha   90.00
_cell.angle_beta   90.00
_cell.angle_gamma   90.00
#
_symmetry.space_group_name_H-M   'P 1'
#
loop_
_entity.id
_entity.type
_entity.pdbx_description
1 polymer ?
#
loop_
_entity_poly.entity_id
_entity_poly.type
_entity_poly.pdbx_seq_one_letter_code
_entity_poly.pdbx_strand_id
1 'polypeptide(L)'
;MPSNFNMIYDKYKLSVKDKVLLVDVTGSWTIKDIDNDISKFKANLDAYEYESVQYDFLKLNNLDTAGAFILSQALRVNPKDKCDWIICNSDEGYSTLMKLVIASISCSASDKKRRWYDILTNIGKGTDRFFYELVETLAFLGQFFMVLIHFIFRPQKVRWKSVVALIEEIGVNAVPIVMTLCFFVGAVIAYMGVNLLAAFGASIFM
;
A
#
# COMPACT_ATOMS: atom_id res chain seq x y z
N MET A 1 32.50 19.32 27.99
CA MET A 1 32.93 18.09 27.29
C MET A 1 31.66 17.33 26.90
N PRO A 2 31.27 17.24 25.62
CA PRO A 2 30.21 16.32 25.24
C PRO A 2 30.86 14.99 24.82
N SER A 3 30.52 13.95 25.57
CA SER A 3 30.83 12.56 25.34
C SER A 3 30.20 12.06 24.04
N ASN A 4 31.04 11.74 23.04
CA ASN A 4 30.61 11.07 21.81
C ASN A 4 30.20 9.62 22.12
N PHE A 5 28.89 9.35 22.18
CA PHE A 5 28.37 7.99 22.24
C PHE A 5 28.11 7.48 20.82
N ASN A 6 28.90 6.48 20.41
CA ASN A 6 28.72 5.77 19.15
C ASN A 6 28.10 4.40 19.47
N MET A 7 26.85 4.16 19.07
CA MET A 7 26.32 2.80 18.95
C MET A 7 26.34 2.40 17.48
N ILE A 8 27.11 1.37 17.16
CA ILE A 8 27.25 0.83 15.81
C ILE A 8 26.27 -0.34 15.71
N TYR A 9 25.22 -0.18 14.93
CA TYR A 9 24.37 -1.29 14.50
C TYR A 9 24.79 -1.72 13.10
N ASP A 10 24.56 -2.98 12.75
CA ASP A 10 25.05 -3.59 11.50
C ASP A 10 24.58 -2.87 10.22
N LYS A 11 23.55 -2.03 10.32
CA LYS A 11 22.93 -1.28 9.21
C LYS A 11 22.91 0.24 9.35
N TYR A 12 23.21 0.78 10.53
CA TYR A 12 23.19 2.23 10.75
C TYR A 12 24.06 2.64 11.93
N LYS A 13 24.57 3.88 11.85
CA LYS A 13 25.26 4.53 12.96
C LYS A 13 24.51 5.80 13.34
N LEU A 14 24.19 5.93 14.62
CA LEU A 14 23.60 7.14 15.19
C LEU A 14 24.69 7.93 15.92
N SER A 15 24.77 9.22 15.66
CA SER A 15 25.61 10.15 16.41
C SER A 15 24.84 11.44 16.65
N VAL A 16 24.98 12.05 17.82
CA VAL A 16 24.37 13.36 18.11
C VAL A 16 25.48 14.39 18.26
N LYS A 17 25.41 15.46 17.46
CA LYS A 17 26.29 16.64 17.58
C LYS A 17 25.42 17.88 17.66
N ASP A 18 25.60 18.69 18.70
CA ASP A 18 24.92 19.99 18.84
C ASP A 18 23.39 19.93 18.59
N LYS A 19 22.71 18.91 19.14
CA LYS A 19 21.27 18.61 18.95
C LYS A 19 20.84 18.21 17.53
N VAL A 20 21.79 17.94 16.63
CA VAL A 20 21.56 17.33 15.32
C VAL A 20 21.81 15.83 15.41
N LEU A 21 20.81 15.03 15.05
CA LEU A 21 20.97 13.58 14.91
C LEU A 21 21.56 13.27 13.53
N LEU A 22 22.79 12.78 13.51
CA LEU A 22 23.45 12.21 12.34
C LEU A 22 23.08 10.73 12.23
N VAL A 23 22.43 10.38 11.12
CA VAL A 23 22.05 9.01 10.78
C VAL A 23 22.88 8.57 9.58
N ASP A 24 23.96 7.84 9.84
CA ASP A 24 24.74 7.22 8.78
C ASP A 24 24.05 5.92 8.36
N VAL A 25 23.55 5.89 7.13
CA VAL A 25 22.81 4.75 6.61
C VAL A 25 23.76 3.86 5.80
N THR A 26 23.86 2.58 6.18
CA THR A 26 24.77 1.63 5.52
C THR A 26 24.03 0.40 4.99
N GLY A 27 24.38 -0.03 3.77
CA GLY A 27 23.86 -1.25 3.16
C GLY A 27 22.55 -1.07 2.39
N SER A 28 21.75 -2.14 2.32
CA SER A 28 20.48 -2.17 1.58
C SER A 28 19.29 -2.01 2.53
N TRP A 29 18.45 -1.03 2.22
CA TRP A 29 17.21 -0.69 2.92
C TRP A 29 16.01 -1.00 2.02
N THR A 30 15.78 -2.30 1.81
CA THR A 30 14.66 -2.82 1.03
C THR A 30 13.77 -3.72 1.87
N ILE A 31 12.49 -3.88 1.52
CA ILE A 31 11.51 -4.71 2.24
C ILE A 31 11.98 -6.16 2.45
N LYS A 32 12.85 -6.67 1.57
CA LYS A 32 13.42 -8.02 1.65
C LYS A 32 14.54 -8.13 2.69
N ASP A 33 15.27 -7.04 2.88
CA ASP A 33 16.45 -6.98 3.76
C ASP A 33 16.12 -6.40 5.14
N ILE A 34 14.95 -5.78 5.30
CA ILE A 34 14.49 -5.23 6.57
C ILE A 34 14.00 -6.40 7.45
N ASP A 35 14.89 -6.92 8.28
CA ASP A 35 14.55 -7.84 9.36
C ASP A 35 14.13 -7.07 10.64
N ASN A 36 13.73 -7.80 11.69
CA ASN A 36 13.14 -7.41 13.00
C ASN A 36 13.79 -6.21 13.78
N ASP A 37 14.84 -5.59 13.27
CA ASP A 37 15.57 -4.46 13.85
C ASP A 37 14.83 -3.10 13.80
N ILE A 38 13.68 -3.01 13.12
CA ILE A 38 12.84 -1.79 13.08
C ILE A 38 12.42 -1.35 14.48
N SER A 39 12.05 -2.33 15.33
CA SER A 39 11.62 -2.08 16.71
C SER A 39 12.76 -1.49 17.56
N LYS A 40 14.00 -1.93 17.32
CA LYS A 40 15.19 -1.41 17.98
C LYS A 40 15.54 -0.02 17.48
N PHE A 41 15.41 0.26 16.17
CA PHE A 41 15.67 1.60 15.62
C PHE A 41 14.82 2.67 16.31
N LYS A 42 13.51 2.44 16.45
CA LYS A 42 12.62 3.37 17.16
C LYS A 42 12.97 3.52 18.65
N ALA A 43 13.23 2.41 19.34
CA ALA A 43 13.62 2.45 20.75
C ALA A 43 14.95 3.20 20.98
N ASN A 44 15.91 3.06 20.06
CA ASN A 44 17.19 3.76 20.10
C ASN A 44 17.03 5.25 19.81
N LEU A 45 16.08 5.64 18.94
CA LEU A 45 15.78 7.04 18.67
C LEU A 45 15.13 7.73 19.86
N ASP A 46 14.31 7.05 20.67
CA ASP A 46 13.68 7.60 21.87
C ASP A 46 14.69 7.92 22.98
N ALA A 47 15.87 7.32 22.95
CA ALA A 47 16.94 7.55 23.92
C ALA A 47 17.71 8.87 23.75
N TYR A 48 17.57 9.55 22.60
CA TYR A 48 18.30 10.79 22.29
C TYR A 48 17.38 12.01 22.23
N GLU A 49 17.84 13.16 22.71
CA GLU A 49 17.17 14.45 22.46
C GLU A 49 17.85 15.16 21.28
N TYR A 50 17.08 15.44 20.22
CA TYR A 50 17.55 16.15 19.03
C TYR A 50 16.42 17.00 18.42
N GLU A 51 16.80 18.10 17.77
CA GLU A 51 15.87 19.06 17.14
C GLU A 51 15.86 18.93 15.60
N SER A 52 16.97 18.47 15.00
CA SER A 52 17.11 18.27 13.56
C SER A 52 17.74 16.92 13.24
N VAL A 53 17.46 16.41 12.03
CA VAL A 53 17.97 15.11 11.57
C VAL A 53 18.73 15.28 10.26
N GLN A 54 19.95 14.79 10.24
CA GLN A 54 20.79 14.77 9.06
C GLN A 54 21.08 13.32 8.66
N TYR A 55 20.71 12.97 7.43
CA TYR A 55 20.94 11.64 6.88
C TYR A 55 22.18 11.67 5.99
N ASP A 56 23.10 10.72 6.20
CA ASP A 56 24.22 10.49 5.29
C ASP A 56 24.00 9.18 4.51
N PHE A 57 23.94 9.28 3.19
CA PHE A 57 23.70 8.16 2.27
C PHE A 57 24.98 7.65 1.58
N LEU A 58 26.18 8.05 2.02
CA LEU A 58 27.45 7.70 1.39
C LEU A 58 27.69 6.19 1.21
N LYS A 59 27.15 5.34 2.09
CA LYS A 59 27.31 3.87 2.06
C LYS A 59 25.98 3.15 1.83
N LEU A 60 25.00 3.85 1.26
CA LEU A 60 23.71 3.29 0.91
C LEU A 60 23.82 2.60 -0.45
N ASN A 61 23.46 1.31 -0.50
CA ASN A 61 23.45 0.57 -1.76
C ASN A 61 22.08 0.71 -2.46
N ASN A 62 20.99 0.44 -1.73
CA ASN A 62 19.63 0.43 -2.25
C ASN A 62 18.64 0.98 -1.21
N LEU A 63 17.63 1.73 -1.66
CA LEU A 63 16.55 2.26 -0.83
C LEU A 63 15.21 2.11 -1.57
N ASP A 64 14.22 1.53 -0.91
CA ASP A 64 12.83 1.49 -1.40
C ASP A 64 11.89 2.35 -0.53
N THR A 65 10.60 2.35 -0.87
CA THR A 65 9.56 3.10 -0.14
C THR A 65 9.44 2.65 1.32
N ALA A 66 9.65 1.36 1.61
CA ALA A 66 9.57 0.83 2.97
C ALA A 66 10.78 1.26 3.81
N GLY A 67 11.99 1.20 3.25
CA GLY A 67 13.21 1.70 3.88
C GLY A 67 13.16 3.20 4.13
N ALA A 68 12.71 3.99 3.14
CA ALA A 68 12.52 5.43 3.29
C ALA A 68 11.50 5.76 4.39
N PHE A 69 10.42 4.99 4.50
CA PHE A 69 9.44 5.13 5.58
C PHE A 69 10.05 4.88 6.96
N ILE A 70 10.88 3.84 7.12
CA ILE A 70 11.54 3.58 8.41
C ILE A 70 12.51 4.70 8.77
N LEU A 71 13.35 5.14 7.84
CA LEU A 71 14.28 6.24 8.07
C LEU A 71 13.53 7.51 8.48
N SER A 72 12.39 7.79 7.85
CA SER A 72 11.57 8.95 8.17
C SER A 72 10.96 8.93 9.56
N GLN A 73 10.91 7.78 10.26
CA GLN A 73 10.49 7.73 11.66
C GLN A 73 11.47 8.42 12.61
N ALA A 74 12.74 8.61 12.21
CA ALA A 74 13.67 9.44 12.97
C ALA A 74 13.27 10.91 12.97
N LEU A 75 12.47 11.35 11.99
CA LEU A 75 11.75 12.60 12.10
C LEU A 75 10.62 12.35 13.08
N ARG A 76 10.87 12.66 14.35
CA ARG A 76 9.81 12.70 15.36
C ARG A 76 8.75 13.66 14.84
N VAL A 77 7.69 13.14 14.24
CA VAL A 77 6.54 13.94 13.80
C VAL A 77 5.79 14.35 15.06
N ASN A 78 6.40 15.23 15.85
CA ASN A 78 5.71 15.96 16.88
C ASN A 78 4.99 17.11 16.16
N PRO A 79 3.65 17.18 16.17
CA PRO A 79 2.90 18.18 15.42
C PRO A 79 3.20 19.66 15.80
N LYS A 80 4.08 19.90 16.77
CA LYS A 80 4.52 21.23 17.20
C LYS A 80 5.93 21.61 16.75
N ASP A 81 6.81 20.65 16.44
CA ASP A 81 8.20 20.93 16.11
C ASP A 81 8.45 20.67 14.63
N LYS A 82 8.81 21.73 13.91
CA LYS A 82 9.40 21.59 12.57
C LYS A 82 10.79 21.02 12.77
N CYS A 83 10.94 19.70 12.70
CA CYS A 83 12.25 19.10 12.59
C CYS A 83 12.80 19.40 11.20
N ASP A 84 13.73 20.34 11.14
CA ASP A 84 14.53 20.58 9.93
C ASP A 84 15.35 19.32 9.65
N TRP A 85 15.33 18.88 8.40
CA TRP A 85 16.06 17.70 7.97
C TRP A 85 16.87 17.96 6.71
N ILE A 86 18.04 17.35 6.67
CA ILE A 86 19.00 17.53 5.58
C ILE A 86 19.47 16.16 5.14
N ILE A 87 19.47 15.91 3.82
CA ILE A 87 20.10 14.73 3.26
C ILE A 87 21.45 15.16 2.69
N CYS A 88 22.50 14.47 3.12
CA CYS A 88 23.84 14.62 2.61
C CYS A 88 24.22 13.41 1.77
N ASN A 89 24.96 13.70 0.69
CA ASN A 89 25.58 12.70 -0.18
C ASN A 89 24.62 11.64 -0.72
N SER A 90 23.53 12.10 -1.34
CA SER A 90 22.49 11.26 -1.95
C SER A 90 22.40 11.46 -3.45
N ASP A 91 22.08 10.39 -4.17
CA ASP A 91 21.57 10.50 -5.53
C ASP A 91 20.21 11.23 -5.57
N GLU A 92 19.93 11.87 -6.71
CA GLU A 92 18.69 12.65 -6.93
C GLU A 92 17.43 11.79 -6.71
N GLY A 93 17.50 10.50 -7.08
CA GLY A 93 16.42 9.53 -6.86
C GLY A 93 16.10 9.29 -5.38
N TYR A 94 17.10 9.03 -4.55
CA TYR A 94 16.90 8.75 -3.12
C TYR A 94 16.41 9.97 -2.35
N SER A 95 16.91 11.16 -2.68
CA SER A 95 16.42 12.40 -2.07
C SER A 95 14.95 12.67 -2.40
N THR A 96 14.54 12.37 -3.64
CA THR A 96 13.15 12.53 -4.10
C THR A 96 12.22 11.54 -3.40
N LEU A 97 12.62 10.26 -3.30
CA LEU A 97 11.87 9.24 -2.57
C LEU A 97 11.66 9.64 -1.11
N MET A 98 12.72 10.09 -0.43
CA MET A 98 12.64 10.51 0.96
C MET A 98 11.71 11.73 1.13
N LYS A 99 11.79 12.73 0.24
CA LYS A 99 10.85 13.89 0.23
C LYS A 99 9.39 13.45 0.10
N LEU A 100 9.09 12.54 -0.84
CA LEU A 100 7.73 12.05 -1.08
C LEU A 100 7.17 11.32 0.15
N VAL A 101 7.99 10.46 0.76
CA VAL A 101 7.60 9.71 1.96
C VAL A 101 7.36 10.66 3.13
N ILE A 102 8.26 11.61 3.39
CA ILE A 102 8.12 12.59 4.47
C ILE A 102 6.86 13.45 4.27
N ALA A 103 6.59 13.89 3.04
CA ALA A 103 5.39 14.67 2.72
C ALA A 103 4.10 13.87 2.99
N SER A 104 4.09 12.58 2.68
CA SER A 104 2.95 11.70 2.91
C SER A 104 2.63 11.51 4.41
N ILE A 105 3.67 11.37 5.25
CA ILE A 105 3.52 11.18 6.70
C ILE A 105 3.06 12.47 7.38
N SER A 106 3.63 13.61 6.99
CA SER A 106 3.30 14.93 7.56
C SER A 106 1.81 15.27 7.38
N CYS A 107 1.19 14.82 6.30
CA CYS A 107 -0.25 15.02 6.08
C CYS A 107 -1.15 14.19 7.03
N SER A 108 -0.60 13.13 7.66
CA SER A 108 -1.37 12.21 8.50
C SER A 108 -1.38 12.59 9.99
N ALA A 109 -0.62 13.60 10.41
CA ALA A 109 -0.57 14.08 11.79
C ALA A 109 -1.82 14.93 12.13
N SER A 110 -2.99 14.29 12.18
CA SER A 110 -4.21 14.93 12.65
C SER A 110 -4.20 14.98 14.18
N ASP A 111 -3.81 16.12 14.73
CA ASP A 111 -4.05 16.46 16.13
C ASP A 111 -5.56 16.54 16.38
N LYS A 112 -6.13 15.62 17.16
CA LYS A 112 -7.56 15.67 17.51
C LYS A 112 -7.81 15.29 18.96
N LYS A 113 -8.09 16.32 19.77
CA LYS A 113 -8.94 16.18 20.96
C LYS A 113 -10.30 15.67 20.49
N ARG A 114 -10.62 14.42 20.83
CA ARG A 114 -11.86 13.75 20.41
C ARG A 114 -13.08 14.49 20.94
N ARG A 115 -13.84 15.10 20.02
CA ARG A 115 -15.13 15.73 20.29
C ARG A 115 -16.24 14.84 19.73
N TRP A 116 -17.40 14.81 20.36
CA TRP A 116 -18.51 13.92 19.97
C TRP A 116 -19.03 14.18 18.54
N TYR A 117 -18.89 15.42 18.03
CA TYR A 117 -19.19 15.77 16.64
C TYR A 117 -18.14 15.30 15.62
N ASP A 118 -16.98 14.80 16.04
CA ASP A 118 -15.94 14.33 15.11
C ASP A 118 -16.40 13.11 14.31
N ILE A 119 -17.26 12.27 14.89
CA ILE A 119 -17.83 11.11 14.20
C ILE A 119 -18.65 11.58 13.00
N LEU A 120 -19.56 12.54 13.21
CA LEU A 120 -20.40 13.09 12.15
C LEU A 120 -19.57 13.84 11.09
N THR A 121 -18.54 14.56 11.53
CA THR A 121 -17.62 15.28 10.64
C THR A 121 -16.78 14.32 9.80
N ASN A 122 -16.31 13.21 10.38
CA ASN A 122 -15.54 12.20 9.65
C ASN A 122 -16.43 11.44 8.66
N ILE A 123 -17.69 11.14 9.02
CA ILE A 123 -18.67 10.56 8.09
C ILE A 123 -18.94 11.50 6.91
N GLY A 124 -19.13 12.79 7.18
CA GLY A 124 -19.33 13.79 6.12
C GLY A 124 -18.14 13.87 5.15
N LYS A 125 -16.91 13.94 5.69
CA LYS A 125 -15.68 13.91 4.87
C LYS A 125 -15.50 12.61 4.09
N GLY A 126 -15.85 11.47 4.71
CA GLY A 126 -15.80 10.17 4.04
C GLY A 126 -16.80 10.05 2.91
N THR A 127 -18.01 10.59 3.10
CA THR A 127 -19.08 10.60 2.09
C THR A 127 -18.69 11.48 0.90
N ASP A 128 -18.18 12.68 1.15
CA ASP A 128 -17.69 13.58 0.09
C ASP A 128 -16.58 12.93 -0.73
N ARG A 129 -15.57 12.35 -0.05
CA ARG A 129 -14.49 11.60 -0.73
C ARG A 129 -15.02 10.44 -1.56
N PHE A 130 -15.96 9.67 -1.01
CA PHE A 130 -16.58 8.55 -1.72
C PHE A 130 -17.31 9.02 -2.99
N PHE A 131 -18.01 10.16 -2.95
CA PHE A 131 -18.64 10.73 -4.14
C PHE A 131 -17.62 11.10 -5.22
N TYR A 132 -16.49 11.72 -4.84
CA TYR A 132 -15.41 12.01 -5.80
C TYR A 132 -14.81 10.74 -6.39
N GLU A 133 -14.51 9.74 -5.57
CA GLU A 133 -13.97 8.44 -6.01
C GLU A 133 -14.94 7.70 -6.94
N LEU A 134 -16.25 7.76 -6.65
CA LEU A 134 -17.28 7.19 -7.52
C LEU A 134 -17.29 7.87 -8.89
N VAL A 135 -17.28 9.20 -8.94
CA VAL A 135 -17.25 9.95 -10.20
C VAL A 135 -16.00 9.62 -11.01
N GLU A 136 -14.84 9.52 -10.36
CA GLU A 136 -13.59 9.12 -11.00
C GLU A 136 -13.66 7.69 -11.53
N THR A 137 -14.24 6.76 -10.77
CA THR A 137 -14.44 5.37 -11.19
C THR A 137 -15.37 5.29 -12.41
N LEU A 138 -16.45 6.08 -12.43
CA LEU A 138 -17.35 6.20 -13.57
C LEU A 138 -16.64 6.78 -14.81
N ALA A 139 -15.80 7.80 -14.62
CA ALA A 139 -15.01 8.37 -15.71
C ALA A 139 -14.02 7.35 -16.30
N PHE A 140 -13.33 6.59 -15.44
CA PHE A 140 -12.46 5.49 -15.85
C PHE A 140 -13.24 4.40 -16.58
N LEU A 141 -14.41 4.01 -16.07
CA LEU A 141 -15.26 3.01 -16.71
C LEU A 141 -15.72 3.48 -18.10
N GLY A 142 -16.03 4.77 -18.27
CA GLY A 142 -16.32 5.37 -19.57
C GLY A 142 -15.14 5.27 -20.55
N GLN A 143 -13.93 5.58 -20.09
CA GLN A 143 -12.70 5.41 -20.88
C GLN A 143 -12.46 3.94 -21.26
N PHE A 144 -12.67 3.02 -20.31
CA PHE A 144 -12.55 1.58 -20.53
C PHE A 144 -13.50 1.11 -21.64
N PHE A 145 -14.78 1.50 -21.58
CA PHE A 145 -15.75 1.14 -22.62
C PHE A 145 -15.41 1.76 -23.97
N MET A 146 -14.93 3.00 -24.01
CA MET A 146 -14.52 3.63 -25.27
C MET A 146 -13.38 2.85 -25.94
N VAL A 147 -12.39 2.40 -25.15
CA VAL A 147 -11.29 1.56 -25.62
C VAL A 147 -11.77 0.16 -26.03
N LEU A 148 -12.66 -0.44 -25.24
CA LEU A 148 -13.25 -1.75 -25.52
C LEU A 148 -13.99 -1.75 -26.87
N ILE A 149 -14.83 -0.75 -27.08
CA ILE A 149 -15.56 -0.55 -28.34
C ILE A 149 -14.57 -0.35 -29.50
N HIS A 150 -13.51 0.44 -29.29
CA HIS A 150 -12.45 0.61 -30.30
C HIS A 150 -11.80 -0.71 -30.71
N PHE A 151 -11.53 -1.60 -29.75
CA PHE A 151 -10.97 -2.93 -30.02
C PHE A 151 -11.96 -3.87 -30.70
N ILE A 152 -13.24 -3.81 -30.37
CA ILE A 152 -14.30 -4.58 -31.04
C ILE A 152 -14.37 -4.21 -32.52
N PHE A 153 -14.29 -2.91 -32.86
CA PHE A 153 -14.32 -2.45 -34.26
C PHE A 153 -12.98 -2.60 -34.99
N ARG A 154 -11.85 -2.81 -34.29
CA ARG A 154 -10.52 -3.00 -34.88
C ARG A 154 -9.79 -4.22 -34.29
N PRO A 155 -10.32 -5.43 -34.48
CA PRO A 155 -9.80 -6.65 -33.83
C PRO A 155 -8.39 -7.03 -34.30
N GLN A 156 -7.95 -6.56 -35.48
CA GLN A 156 -6.62 -6.84 -36.03
C GLN A 156 -5.47 -6.19 -35.23
N LYS A 157 -5.76 -5.14 -34.44
CA LYS A 157 -4.75 -4.49 -33.59
C LYS A 157 -4.55 -5.20 -32.25
N VAL A 158 -5.42 -6.14 -31.91
CA VAL A 158 -5.39 -6.87 -30.64
C VAL A 158 -4.39 -8.03 -30.72
N ARG A 159 -3.51 -8.12 -29.72
CA ARG A 159 -2.58 -9.25 -29.57
C ARG A 159 -3.28 -10.46 -28.96
N TRP A 160 -4.08 -11.15 -29.76
CA TRP A 160 -4.91 -12.28 -29.33
C TRP A 160 -4.15 -13.37 -28.57
N LYS A 161 -2.89 -13.62 -28.91
CA LYS A 161 -2.05 -14.59 -28.18
C LYS A 161 -1.95 -14.27 -26.69
N SER A 162 -1.76 -12.99 -26.34
CA SER A 162 -1.69 -12.55 -24.95
C SER A 162 -3.05 -12.65 -24.25
N VAL A 163 -4.13 -12.31 -24.96
CA VAL A 163 -5.50 -12.40 -24.42
C VAL A 163 -5.86 -13.85 -24.10
N VAL A 164 -5.60 -14.77 -25.03
CA VAL A 164 -5.90 -16.20 -24.84
C VAL A 164 -5.04 -16.79 -23.73
N ALA A 165 -3.75 -16.47 -23.66
CA ALA A 165 -2.88 -16.94 -22.57
C ALA A 165 -3.40 -16.48 -21.19
N LEU A 166 -3.89 -15.25 -21.10
CA LEU A 166 -4.47 -14.73 -19.85
C LEU A 166 -5.81 -15.40 -19.51
N ILE A 167 -6.66 -15.66 -20.53
CA ILE A 167 -7.92 -16.40 -20.34
C ILE A 167 -7.65 -17.84 -19.89
N GLU A 168 -6.62 -18.48 -20.43
CA GLU A 168 -6.20 -19.82 -20.03
C GLU A 168 -5.73 -19.84 -18.56
N GLU A 169 -4.83 -18.93 -18.19
CA GLU A 169 -4.31 -18.84 -16.83
C GLU A 169 -5.43 -18.59 -15.80
N ILE A 170 -6.28 -17.60 -16.04
CA ILE A 170 -7.39 -17.28 -15.13
C ILE A 170 -8.47 -18.37 -15.16
N GLY A 171 -8.79 -18.86 -16.35
CA GLY A 171 -9.83 -19.85 -16.57
C GLY A 171 -9.51 -21.17 -15.89
N VAL A 172 -8.31 -21.71 -16.11
CA VAL A 172 -7.84 -22.96 -15.48
C VAL A 172 -7.88 -22.85 -13.95
N ASN A 173 -7.43 -21.71 -13.40
CA ASN A 173 -7.49 -21.46 -11.96
C ASN A 173 -8.94 -21.39 -11.42
N ALA A 174 -9.90 -20.95 -12.23
CA ALA A 174 -11.31 -20.84 -11.84
C ALA A 174 -12.11 -22.15 -11.98
N VAL A 175 -11.62 -23.12 -12.76
CA VAL A 175 -12.33 -24.38 -13.09
C VAL A 175 -12.93 -25.11 -11.86
N PRO A 176 -12.18 -25.33 -10.76
CA PRO A 176 -12.70 -26.15 -9.65
C PRO A 176 -13.93 -25.55 -8.96
N ILE A 177 -13.94 -24.22 -8.83
CA ILE A 177 -15.05 -23.49 -8.20
C ILE A 177 -16.27 -23.52 -9.12
N VAL A 178 -16.08 -23.29 -10.42
CA VAL A 178 -17.15 -23.30 -11.41
C VAL A 178 -17.77 -24.70 -11.55
N MET A 179 -16.95 -25.76 -11.59
CA MET A 179 -17.44 -27.15 -11.61
C MET A 179 -18.32 -27.47 -10.41
N THR A 180 -17.87 -27.08 -9.21
CA THR A 180 -18.61 -27.30 -7.97
C THR A 180 -19.94 -26.56 -7.98
N LEU A 181 -19.95 -25.29 -8.38
CA LEU A 181 -21.16 -24.49 -8.52
C LEU A 181 -22.15 -25.11 -9.52
N CYS A 182 -21.66 -25.50 -10.70
CA CYS A 182 -22.50 -26.13 -11.73
C CYS A 182 -23.10 -27.45 -11.25
N PHE A 183 -22.33 -28.27 -10.52
CA PHE A 183 -22.84 -29.51 -9.93
C PHE A 183 -23.96 -29.25 -8.93
N PHE A 184 -23.76 -28.32 -7.98
CA PHE A 184 -24.78 -28.01 -6.98
C PHE A 184 -26.02 -27.36 -7.58
N VAL A 185 -25.85 -26.39 -8.49
CA VAL A 185 -26.97 -25.78 -9.21
C VAL A 185 -27.76 -26.84 -9.98
N GLY A 186 -27.06 -27.76 -10.68
CA GLY A 186 -27.69 -28.87 -11.37
C GLY A 186 -28.46 -29.82 -10.44
N ALA A 187 -27.87 -30.20 -9.31
CA ALA A 187 -28.53 -31.06 -8.31
C ALA A 187 -29.78 -30.40 -7.73
N VAL A 188 -29.74 -29.10 -7.42
CA VAL A 188 -30.88 -28.34 -6.93
C VAL A 188 -31.98 -28.25 -7.99
N ILE A 189 -31.62 -27.98 -9.25
CA ILE A 189 -32.59 -27.94 -10.37
C ILE A 189 -33.23 -29.32 -10.57
N ALA A 190 -32.46 -30.41 -10.51
CA ALA A 190 -32.99 -31.75 -10.61
C ALA A 190 -34.00 -32.05 -9.49
N TYR A 191 -33.66 -31.72 -8.24
CA TYR A 191 -34.55 -31.88 -7.10
C TYR A 191 -35.84 -31.05 -7.23
N MET A 192 -35.74 -29.80 -7.68
CA MET A 192 -36.91 -28.95 -7.96
C MET A 192 -37.76 -29.52 -9.11
N GLY A 193 -37.12 -30.06 -10.15
CA GLY A 193 -37.78 -30.67 -11.30
C GLY A 193 -38.67 -31.86 -10.93
N VAL A 194 -38.20 -32.72 -10.01
CA VAL A 194 -39.02 -33.83 -9.46
C VAL A 194 -40.29 -33.31 -8.80
N ASN A 195 -40.15 -32.28 -7.96
CA ASN A 195 -41.28 -31.69 -7.25
C ASN A 195 -42.28 -31.02 -8.21
N LEU A 196 -41.78 -30.43 -9.29
CA LEU A 196 -42.61 -29.85 -10.34
C LEU A 196 -43.38 -30.94 -11.11
N LEU A 197 -42.74 -32.05 -11.51
CA LEU A 197 -43.41 -33.19 -12.15
C LEU A 197 -44.47 -33.83 -11.26
N ALA A 198 -44.18 -33.97 -9.96
CA ALA A 198 -45.12 -34.48 -8.98
C ALA A 198 -46.37 -33.58 -8.85
N ALA A 199 -46.20 -32.26 -8.88
CA ALA A 199 -47.30 -31.30 -8.83
C ALA A 199 -48.23 -31.33 -10.06
N PHE A 200 -47.72 -31.77 -11.23
CA PHE A 200 -48.51 -31.92 -12.46
C PHE A 200 -49.15 -33.31 -12.62
N GLY A 201 -49.09 -34.18 -11.61
CA GLY A 201 -49.73 -35.50 -11.65
C GLY A 201 -48.99 -36.55 -12.49
N ALA A 202 -47.75 -36.26 -12.91
CA ALA A 202 -46.91 -37.16 -13.69
C ALA A 202 -46.02 -38.07 -12.83
N SER A 203 -46.45 -38.42 -11.61
CA SER A 203 -45.70 -39.28 -10.68
C SER A 203 -45.48 -40.71 -11.20
N ILE A 204 -46.10 -41.06 -12.33
CA ILE A 204 -46.03 -42.37 -13.02
C ILE A 204 -45.00 -42.40 -14.16
N PHE A 205 -44.35 -41.28 -14.50
CA PHE A 205 -43.26 -41.20 -15.50
C PHE A 205 -41.86 -41.01 -14.90
N MET A 206 -41.76 -41.21 -13.58
CA MET A 206 -40.52 -41.22 -12.82
C MET A 206 -40.06 -42.66 -12.58
#